data_AF-A0A0W8FU05-F1
#
_entry.id   AF-A0A0W8FU05-F1
#
_cell.length_a   1.000
_cell.length_b   1.000
_cell.length_c   1.000
_cell.angle_alpha   90.00
_cell.angle_beta   90.00
_cell.angle_gamma   90.00
#
_symmetry.space_group_name_H-M   'P 1'
#
loop_
_entity.id
_entity.type
_entity.pdbx_description
1 polymer ?
#
loop_
_entity_poly.entity_id
_entity_poly.type
_entity_poly.pdbx_seq_one_letter_code
_entity_poly.pdbx_strand_id
1 'polypeptide(L)'
;MNKIISGVEVLPEKENSPSLFSRLCLAQSLAKHFLPDIHQIKIKRIKENGELQPPRAYIDGVKTDIDISLSHDGRFVAYAFSETT
;
A
#
# COMPACT_ATOMS: atom_id res chain seq x y z
N MET A 1 -19.33 -9.61 3.45
CA MET A 1 -18.02 -10.21 3.77
C MET A 1 -16.99 -9.29 3.14
N ASN A 2 -16.19 -8.57 3.95
CA ASN A 2 -15.17 -7.68 3.40
C ASN A 2 -14.10 -8.54 2.72
N LYS A 3 -13.95 -8.37 1.41
CA LYS A 3 -13.00 -9.15 0.61
C LYS A 3 -11.61 -8.58 0.81
N ILE A 4 -10.75 -9.34 1.47
CA ILE A 4 -9.33 -9.01 1.59
C ILE A 4 -8.63 -9.42 0.28
N ILE A 5 -7.91 -8.49 -0.32
CA ILE A 5 -7.03 -8.73 -1.46
C ILE A 5 -5.59 -8.58 -0.97
N SER A 6 -4.74 -9.54 -1.32
CA SER A 6 -3.35 -9.58 -0.86
C SER A 6 -2.42 -10.13 -1.93
N GLY A 7 -1.12 -9.87 -1.75
CA GLY A 7 -0.06 -10.37 -2.61
C GLY A 7 1.29 -10.40 -1.91
N VAL A 8 2.18 -11.25 -2.43
CA VAL A 8 3.58 -11.34 -2.02
C VAL A 8 4.43 -11.22 -3.27
N GLU A 9 5.42 -10.33 -3.23
CA GLU A 9 6.32 -10.06 -4.34
C GLU A 9 7.78 -10.15 -3.88
N VAL A 10 8.68 -10.41 -4.82
CA VAL A 10 10.12 -10.43 -4.56
C VAL A 10 10.73 -9.11 -5.02
N LEU A 11 11.44 -8.43 -4.11
CA LEU A 11 12.17 -7.20 -4.38
C LEU A 11 13.19 -7.42 -5.53
N PRO A 12 13.11 -6.66 -6.63
CA PRO A 12 14.08 -6.73 -7.72
C PRO A 12 15.50 -6.40 -7.22
N GLU A 13 16.52 -6.97 -7.85
CA GLU A 13 17.93 -6.78 -7.41
C GLU A 13 18.41 -5.32 -7.45
N LYS A 14 17.80 -4.51 -8.31
CA LYS A 14 18.13 -3.10 -8.48
C LYS A 14 17.46 -2.19 -7.43
N GLU A 15 16.50 -2.73 -6.68
CA GLU A 15 15.75 -1.97 -5.68
C GLU A 15 16.27 -2.25 -4.29
N ASN A 16 16.55 -1.19 -3.54
CA ASN A 16 17.17 -1.30 -2.21
C ASN A 16 16.18 -0.99 -1.08
N SER A 17 14.90 -0.72 -1.41
CA SER A 17 13.89 -0.35 -0.41
C SER A 17 12.67 -1.27 -0.48
N PRO A 18 12.65 -2.37 0.31
CA PRO A 18 11.47 -3.22 0.47
C PRO A 18 10.21 -2.42 0.84
N SER A 19 10.39 -1.38 1.66
CA SER A 19 9.33 -0.47 2.09
C SER A 19 8.75 0.40 0.97
N LEU A 20 9.57 0.92 0.04
CA LEU A 20 9.04 1.68 -1.10
C LEU A 20 8.42 0.72 -2.13
N PHE A 21 9.05 -0.42 -2.35
CA PHE A 21 8.56 -1.44 -3.28
C PHE A 21 7.21 -2.02 -2.84
N SER A 22 7.02 -2.34 -1.56
CA SER A 22 5.72 -2.83 -1.06
C SER A 22 4.59 -1.83 -1.27
N ARG A 23 4.87 -0.52 -1.14
CA ARG A 23 3.90 0.54 -1.46
C ARG A 23 3.58 0.60 -2.95
N LEU A 24 4.57 0.42 -3.82
CA LEU A 24 4.37 0.36 -5.26
C LEU A 24 3.49 -0.84 -5.64
N CYS A 25 3.80 -2.03 -5.11
CA CYS A 25 3.00 -3.24 -5.35
C CYS A 25 1.55 -3.05 -4.90
N LEU A 26 1.34 -2.49 -3.69
CA LEU A 26 0.00 -2.16 -3.21
C LEU A 26 -0.71 -1.17 -4.12
N ALA A 27 -0.05 -0.07 -4.52
CA ALA A 27 -0.64 0.92 -5.42
C ALA A 27 -1.04 0.32 -6.78
N GLN A 28 -0.19 -0.54 -7.36
CA GLN A 28 -0.51 -1.29 -8.58
C GLN A 28 -1.73 -2.20 -8.38
N SER A 29 -1.83 -2.89 -7.24
CA SER A 29 -2.98 -3.75 -6.96
C SER A 29 -4.27 -2.96 -6.75
N LEU A 30 -4.21 -1.79 -6.10
CA LEU A 30 -5.33 -0.88 -5.95
C LEU A 30 -5.81 -0.34 -7.31
N ALA A 31 -4.88 0.10 -8.16
CA ALA A 31 -5.18 0.59 -9.51
C ALA A 31 -5.90 -0.48 -10.35
N LYS A 32 -5.43 -1.74 -10.28
CA LYS A 32 -6.07 -2.87 -10.96
C LYS A 32 -7.49 -3.15 -10.45
N HIS A 33 -7.75 -2.91 -9.17
CA HIS A 33 -9.03 -3.28 -8.56
C HIS A 33 -10.09 -2.18 -8.68
N PHE A 34 -9.70 -0.93 -8.45
CA PHE A 34 -10.62 0.21 -8.40
C PHE A 34 -10.61 1.06 -9.67
N LEU A 35 -9.72 0.76 -10.63
CA LEU A 35 -9.52 1.49 -11.89
C LEU A 35 -9.00 2.95 -11.81
N PRO A 36 -8.45 3.51 -10.71
CA PRO A 36 -7.76 4.79 -10.80
C PRO A 36 -6.41 4.65 -11.51
N ASP A 37 -5.91 5.76 -12.06
CA ASP A 37 -4.52 5.85 -12.51
C ASP A 37 -3.60 5.67 -11.28
N ILE A 38 -2.57 4.84 -11.41
CA ILE A 38 -1.57 4.63 -10.36
C ILE A 38 -0.95 5.94 -9.87
N HIS A 39 -0.82 6.95 -10.73
CA HIS A 39 -0.28 8.26 -10.37
C HIS A 39 -1.18 9.05 -9.40
N GLN A 40 -2.47 8.70 -9.32
CA GLN A 40 -3.42 9.28 -8.38
C GLN A 40 -3.34 8.61 -6.99
N ILE A 41 -2.78 7.41 -6.90
CA ILE A 41 -2.69 6.63 -5.67
C ILE A 41 -1.42 6.98 -4.91
N LYS A 42 -1.56 7.32 -3.63
CA LYS A 42 -0.43 7.57 -2.74
C LYS A 42 -0.61 6.82 -1.42
N ILE A 43 0.40 6.05 -1.05
CA ILE A 43 0.48 5.39 0.26
C ILE A 43 1.40 6.21 1.17
N LYS A 44 0.83 6.85 2.18
CA LYS A 44 1.56 7.81 3.04
C LYS A 44 1.47 7.42 4.50
N ARG A 45 2.52 7.73 5.27
CA ARG A 45 2.49 7.74 6.74
C ARG A 45 2.50 9.19 7.18
N ILE A 46 1.64 9.53 8.14
CA ILE A 46 1.61 10.86 8.76
C ILE A 46 2.21 10.77 10.16
N LYS A 47 2.69 11.90 10.68
CA LYS A 47 3.08 12.02 12.08
C LYS A 47 1.93 12.66 12.86
N GLU A 48 1.56 12.05 13.97
CA GLU A 48 0.60 12.60 14.94
C GLU A 48 1.30 12.62 16.30
N ASN A 49 1.31 13.78 16.96
CA ASN A 49 2.02 13.98 18.25
C ASN A 49 3.49 13.52 18.24
N GLY A 50 4.18 13.63 17.10
CA GLY A 50 5.56 13.20 16.92
C GLY A 50 5.73 11.72 16.55
N GLU A 51 4.68 10.91 16.67
CA GLU A 51 4.71 9.48 16.37
C GLU A 51 4.28 9.18 14.93
N LEU A 52 4.98 8.24 14.30
CA LEU A 52 4.73 7.88 12.91
C LEU A 52 3.61 6.83 12.80
N GLN A 53 2.45 7.28 12.34
CA GLN A 53 1.24 6.47 12.22
C GLN A 53 1.36 5.37 11.15
N PRO A 54 0.45 4.37 11.16
CA PRO A 54 0.34 3.38 10.09
C PRO A 54 0.17 4.03 8.70
N PRO A 55 0.59 3.33 7.63
CA PRO A 55 0.37 3.82 6.27
C PRO A 55 -1.13 3.88 5.97
N ARG A 56 -1.53 4.89 5.20
CA ARG A 56 -2.90 5.09 4.70
C ARG A 56 -2.89 5.30 3.20
N ALA A 57 -3.94 4.82 2.52
CA ALA A 57 -4.14 5.05 1.11
C ALA A 57 -4.86 6.39 0.85
N TYR A 58 -4.43 7.06 -0.21
CA TYR A 58 -5.02 8.30 -0.71
C TYR A 58 -5.22 8.17 -2.21
N ILE A 59 -6.38 8.57 -2.72
CA ILE A 59 -6.69 8.67 -4.15
C ILE A 59 -7.01 10.13 -4.45
N ASP A 60 -6.36 10.70 -5.46
CA ASP A 60 -6.46 12.13 -5.81
C ASP A 60 -6.25 13.07 -4.62
N GLY A 61 -5.40 12.66 -3.68
CA GLY A 61 -5.09 13.42 -2.47
C GLY A 61 -6.10 13.28 -1.34
N VAL A 62 -7.24 12.61 -1.55
CA VAL A 62 -8.25 12.34 -0.52
C VAL A 62 -7.94 11.02 0.18
N LYS A 63 -7.99 11.01 1.52
CA LYS A 63 -7.80 9.78 2.31
C LYS A 63 -8.98 8.84 2.01
N THR A 64 -8.68 7.58 1.71
CA THR A 64 -9.69 6.55 1.48
C THR A 64 -10.06 5.80 2.76
N ASP A 65 -11.20 5.12 2.75
CA ASP A 65 -11.62 4.16 3.80
C ASP A 65 -11.08 2.74 3.56
N ILE A 66 -10.17 2.58 2.59
CA ILE A 66 -9.45 1.33 2.33
C ILE A 66 -8.43 1.11 3.45
N ASP A 67 -8.63 0.03 4.20
CA ASP A 67 -7.65 -0.45 5.16
C ASP A 67 -6.52 -1.18 4.44
N ILE A 68 -5.28 -0.90 4.84
CA ILE A 68 -4.08 -1.44 4.20
C ILE A 68 -3.11 -2.00 5.22
N SER A 69 -2.39 -3.05 4.82
CA SER A 69 -1.28 -3.61 5.58
C SER A 69 -0.09 -3.85 4.67
N LEU A 70 1.10 -3.55 5.15
CA LEU A 70 2.37 -3.71 4.45
C LEU A 70 3.35 -4.40 5.38
N SER A 71 4.04 -5.42 4.87
CA SER A 71 5.11 -6.11 5.58
C SER A 71 6.24 -6.45 4.62
N HIS A 72 7.43 -6.71 5.15
CA HIS A 72 8.53 -7.26 4.38
C HIS A 72 9.49 -8.01 5.29
N ASP A 73 10.16 -9.02 4.74
CA ASP A 73 11.29 -9.70 5.36
C ASP A 73 12.31 -10.10 4.29
N GLY A 74 13.57 -9.71 4.48
CA GLY A 74 14.60 -9.80 3.46
C GLY A 74 14.16 -9.20 2.11
N ARG A 75 14.16 -10.03 1.06
CA ARG A 75 13.72 -9.65 -0.30
C ARG A 75 12.24 -9.90 -0.56
N PHE A 76 11.47 -10.41 0.41
CA PHE A 76 10.05 -10.64 0.23
C PHE A 76 9.26 -9.46 0.77
N VAL A 77 8.33 -8.95 -0.02
CA VAL A 77 7.38 -7.92 0.40
C VAL A 77 5.97 -8.48 0.34
N ALA A 78 5.13 -8.08 1.29
CA ALA A 78 3.73 -8.46 1.34
C ALA A 78 2.85 -7.21 1.46
N TYR A 79 1.71 -7.25 0.81
CA TYR A 79 0.68 -6.23 0.92
C TYR A 79 -0.70 -6.86 1.03
N ALA A 80 -1.60 -6.17 1.72
CA ALA A 80 -3.02 -6.49 1.77
C ALA A 80 -3.86 -5.22 1.83
N PHE A 81 -5.07 -5.28 1.31
CA PHE A 81 -6.08 -4.25 1.49
C PHE A 81 -7.49 -4.83 1.56
N SER A 82 -8.39 -4.09 2.18
CA SER A 82 -9.81 -4.38 2.24
C SER A 82 -10.59 -3.07 2.21
N GLU A 83 -11.73 -3.07 1.52
CA GLU A 83 -12.72 -2.04 1.76
C GLU A 83 -13.39 -2.30 3.11
N THR A 84 -13.62 -1.22 3.84
CA THR A 84 -14.41 -1.23 5.06
C THR A 84 -15.79 -0.73 4.66
N THR A 85 -16.65 -1.67 4.25
CA THR A 85 -18.07 -1.42 3.95
C THR A 85 -18.81 -0.92 5.19
#